data_AF-A0A1I3ITI2-F1
#
_entry.id   AF-A0A1I3ITI2-F1
#
_cell.length_a   1.000
_cell.length_b   1.000
_cell.length_c   1.000
_cell.angle_alpha   90.00
_cell.angle_beta   90.00
_cell.angle_gamma   90.00
#
_symmetry.space_group_name_H-M   'P 1'
#
loop_
_entity.id
_entity.type
_entity.pdbx_description
1 polymer ?
#
loop_
_entity_poly.entity_id
_entity_poly.type
_entity_poly.pdbx_seq_one_letter_code
_entity_poly.pdbx_strand_id
1 'polypeptide(L)'
;MKFAKIFTLILIISSFFPIIQITFLYTNGGLISLCQEVMGSDSRFISIILNLLFAAIFIFLYYKSEKLISKIISATLISFFVNSLVVFTNIQFNGNEEGNFYFIQFIVASVIVGTIILSTEYYRIFKN
;
A
#
# COMPACT_ATOMS: atom_id res chain seq x y z
N MET A 1 -27.30 -19.70 -7.79
CA MET A 1 -26.44 -19.36 -8.95
C MET A 1 -25.73 -17.99 -8.85
N LYS A 2 -26.37 -16.89 -8.43
CA LYS A 2 -25.70 -15.56 -8.37
C LYS A 2 -24.51 -15.52 -7.39
N PHE A 3 -24.65 -16.13 -6.21
CA PHE A 3 -23.58 -16.20 -5.21
C PHE A 3 -22.34 -16.96 -5.70
N ALA A 4 -22.54 -18.12 -6.33
CA ALA A 4 -21.46 -18.91 -6.92
C ALA A 4 -20.67 -18.10 -7.97
N LYS A 5 -21.34 -17.33 -8.82
CA LYS A 5 -20.67 -16.48 -9.82
C LYS A 5 -19.82 -15.37 -9.20
N ILE A 6 -20.33 -14.72 -8.16
CA ILE A 6 -19.59 -13.68 -7.42
C ILE A 6 -18.38 -14.29 -6.72
N PHE A 7 -18.57 -15.45 -6.07
CA PHE A 7 -17.51 -16.15 -5.37
C PHE A 7 -16.41 -16.63 -6.34
N THR A 8 -16.79 -17.20 -7.49
CA THR A 8 -15.85 -17.56 -8.55
C THR A 8 -15.10 -16.34 -9.10
N LEU A 9 -15.78 -15.20 -9.30
CA LEU A 9 -15.14 -13.97 -9.74
C LEU A 9 -14.11 -13.46 -8.71
N ILE A 10 -14.46 -13.47 -7.42
CA ILE A 10 -13.53 -13.10 -6.34
C ILE A 10 -12.32 -14.05 -6.33
N LEU A 11 -12.53 -15.36 -6.46
CA LEU A 11 -11.45 -16.33 -6.51
C LEU A 11 -10.52 -16.10 -7.71
N ILE A 12 -11.09 -15.86 -8.90
CA ILE A 12 -10.32 -15.56 -10.12
C ILE A 12 -9.53 -14.28 -9.96
N ILE A 13 -10.12 -13.20 -9.42
CA ILE A 13 -9.37 -11.94 -9.21
C ILE A 13 -8.30 -12.16 -8.13
N SER A 14 -8.64 -12.90 -7.06
CA SER A 14 -7.75 -13.19 -5.94
C SER A 14 -6.48 -13.97 -6.35
N SER A 15 -6.56 -14.81 -7.38
CA SER A 15 -5.41 -15.60 -7.84
C SER A 15 -4.33 -14.74 -8.51
N PHE A 16 -4.66 -13.55 -9.00
CA PHE A 16 -3.68 -12.60 -9.55
C PHE A 16 -3.05 -11.69 -8.49
N PHE A 17 -3.53 -11.71 -7.24
CA PHE A 17 -2.99 -10.85 -6.18
C PHE A 17 -1.50 -11.05 -5.92
N PRO A 18 -0.93 -12.27 -5.90
CA PRO A 18 0.51 -12.44 -5.72
C PRO A 18 1.33 -11.71 -6.79
N ILE A 19 0.86 -11.73 -8.04
CA ILE A 19 1.52 -11.05 -9.16
C ILE A 19 1.45 -9.53 -8.98
N ILE A 20 0.28 -9.00 -8.58
CA ILE A 20 0.09 -7.57 -8.31
C ILE A 20 0.99 -7.13 -7.14
N GLN A 21 1.07 -7.93 -6.07
CA GLN A 21 1.90 -7.66 -4.90
C GLN A 21 3.39 -7.62 -5.26
N ILE A 22 3.89 -8.62 -5.98
CA ILE A 22 5.27 -8.66 -6.44
C ILE A 22 5.56 -7.45 -7.32
N THR A 23 4.67 -7.14 -8.26
CA THR A 23 4.83 -5.98 -9.14
C THR A 23 4.89 -4.68 -8.34
N PHE A 24 4.00 -4.49 -7.36
CA PHE A 24 3.99 -3.33 -6.49
C PHE A 24 5.27 -3.22 -5.68
N LEU A 25 5.74 -4.32 -5.09
CA LEU A 25 6.95 -4.33 -4.29
C LEU A 25 8.20 -4.03 -5.13
N TYR A 26 8.34 -4.63 -6.31
CA TYR A 26 9.47 -4.36 -7.21
C TYR A 26 9.45 -2.92 -7.73
N THR A 27 8.30 -2.42 -8.16
CA THR A 27 8.18 -1.03 -8.61
C THR A 27 8.43 -0.06 -7.47
N ASN A 28 7.95 -0.34 -6.25
CA ASN A 28 8.22 0.48 -5.08
C ASN A 28 9.70 0.45 -4.71
N GLY A 29 10.30 -0.73 -4.64
CA GLY A 29 11.72 -0.92 -4.37
C GLY A 29 12.59 -0.14 -5.35
N GLY A 30 12.28 -0.19 -6.65
CA GLY A 30 13.00 0.59 -7.67
C GLY A 30 12.82 2.11 -7.53
N LEU A 31 11.62 2.57 -7.14
CA LEU A 31 11.38 4.00 -6.84
C LEU A 31 12.18 4.47 -5.61
N ILE A 32 12.16 3.67 -4.55
CA ILE A 32 12.84 3.97 -3.29
C ILE A 32 14.36 3.90 -3.44
N SER A 33 14.89 2.97 -4.24
CA SER A 33 16.33 2.86 -4.47
C SER A 33 16.90 4.10 -5.15
N LEU A 34 16.15 4.69 -6.10
CA LEU A 34 16.52 5.97 -6.71
C LEU A 34 16.58 7.10 -5.68
N CYS A 35 15.63 7.14 -4.73
CA CYS A 35 15.67 8.11 -3.65
C CYS A 35 16.85 7.87 -2.69
N GLN A 36 17.16 6.61 -2.37
CA GLN A 36 18.30 6.23 -1.52
C GLN A 36 19.64 6.61 -2.15
N GLU A 37 19.77 6.45 -3.47
CA GLU A 37 20.95 6.87 -4.23
C GLU A 37 21.16 8.39 -4.13
N VAL A 38 20.09 9.17 -4.30
CA VAL A 38 20.13 10.64 -4.12
C VAL A 38 20.49 11.04 -2.69
N MET A 39 20.02 10.27 -1.69
CA MET A 39 20.32 10.52 -0.27
C MET A 39 21.69 9.96 0.18
N GLY A 40 22.39 9.21 -0.69
CA GLY A 40 23.68 8.60 -0.38
C GLY A 40 23.64 7.54 0.73
N SER A 41 22.51 6.89 0.95
CA SER A 41 22.37 5.90 2.02
C SER A 41 21.42 4.76 1.66
N ASP A 42 21.96 3.55 1.66
CA ASP A 42 21.26 2.30 1.36
C ASP A 42 20.86 1.57 2.65
N SER A 43 19.99 2.21 3.43
CA SER A 43 19.45 1.61 4.65
C SER A 43 17.99 1.24 4.47
N ARG A 44 17.62 0.03 4.87
CA ARG A 44 16.21 -0.43 4.96
C ARG A 44 15.34 0.53 5.78
N PHE A 45 15.94 1.18 6.79
CA PHE A 45 15.27 2.19 7.60
C PHE A 45 14.84 3.41 6.76
N ILE A 46 15.65 3.81 5.77
CA ILE A 46 15.30 4.88 4.83
C ILE A 46 14.15 4.45 3.93
N SER A 47 14.11 3.19 3.49
CA SER A 47 12.97 2.67 2.72
C SER A 47 11.66 2.77 3.49
N ILE A 48 11.69 2.48 4.80
CA ILE A 48 10.53 2.63 5.70
C ILE A 48 10.12 4.10 5.80
N ILE A 49 11.09 5.00 6.05
CA ILE A 49 10.82 6.44 6.17
C ILE A 49 10.20 6.99 4.88
N LEU A 50 10.78 6.68 3.72
CA LEU A 50 10.30 7.19 2.44
C LEU A 50 8.89 6.67 2.12
N ASN A 51 8.62 5.39 2.36
CA ASN A 51 7.27 4.85 2.19
C ASN A 51 6.26 5.52 3.13
N LEU A 52 6.65 5.77 4.39
CA LEU A 52 5.80 6.47 5.35
C LEU A 52 5.51 7.92 4.91
N LEU A 53 6.55 8.61 4.45
CA LEU A 53 6.47 9.98 3.95
C LEU A 53 5.53 10.07 2.75
N PHE A 54 5.74 9.23 1.73
CA PHE A 54 4.89 9.23 0.54
C PHE A 54 3.45 8.81 0.86
N ALA A 55 3.25 7.81 1.72
CA ALA A 55 1.91 7.45 2.19
C ALA A 55 1.21 8.66 2.84
N ALA A 56 1.89 9.38 3.75
CA ALA A 56 1.35 10.57 4.40
C ALA A 56 0.99 11.68 3.39
N ILE A 57 1.85 11.93 2.40
CA ILE A 57 1.59 12.89 1.32
C ILE A 57 0.33 12.50 0.55
N PHE A 58 0.18 11.24 0.16
CA PHE A 58 -0.99 10.80 -0.60
C PHE A 58 -2.27 10.74 0.25
N ILE A 59 -2.19 10.49 1.55
CA ILE A 59 -3.33 10.64 2.48
C ILE A 59 -3.79 12.09 2.52
N PHE A 60 -2.87 13.05 2.62
CA PHE A 60 -3.20 14.46 2.59
C PHE A 60 -3.82 14.88 1.25
N LEU A 61 -3.26 14.43 0.13
CA LEU A 61 -3.83 14.68 -1.20
C LEU A 61 -5.22 14.05 -1.36
N TYR A 62 -5.43 12.84 -0.83
CA TYR A 62 -6.73 12.17 -0.82
C TYR A 62 -7.77 13.01 -0.05
N TYR A 63 -7.41 13.48 1.15
CA TYR A 63 -8.28 14.32 1.98
C TYR A 63 -8.69 15.63 1.29
N LYS A 64 -7.74 16.29 0.61
CA LYS A 64 -7.96 17.53 -0.13
C LYS A 64 -8.71 17.35 -1.44
N SER A 65 -8.79 16.12 -1.97
CA SER A 65 -9.34 15.88 -3.30
C SER A 65 -10.86 15.90 -3.32
N GLU A 66 -11.42 16.70 -4.23
CA GLU A 66 -12.86 16.73 -4.49
C GLU A 66 -13.25 15.81 -5.65
N LYS A 67 -12.34 15.59 -6.60
CA LYS A 67 -12.59 14.81 -7.82
C LYS A 67 -12.41 13.32 -7.55
N LEU A 68 -13.41 12.52 -7.95
CA LEU A 68 -13.39 11.06 -7.79
C LEU A 68 -12.12 10.42 -8.36
N ILE A 69 -11.70 10.82 -9.56
CA ILE A 69 -10.51 10.27 -10.22
C ILE A 69 -9.25 10.51 -9.37
N SER A 70 -9.06 11.72 -8.86
CA SER A 70 -7.89 12.04 -8.03
C SER A 70 -7.91 11.27 -6.72
N LYS A 71 -9.08 11.06 -6.11
CA LYS A 71 -9.20 10.18 -4.94
C LYS A 71 -8.83 8.74 -5.22
N ILE A 72 -9.28 8.18 -6.35
CA ILE A 72 -8.94 6.80 -6.74
C ILE A 72 -7.43 6.69 -6.93
N ILE A 73 -6.80 7.64 -7.63
CA ILE A 73 -5.34 7.66 -7.81
C ILE A 73 -4.62 7.75 -6.46
N SER A 74 -5.02 8.68 -5.59
CA SER A 74 -4.43 8.81 -4.26
C SER A 74 -4.63 7.55 -3.41
N ALA A 75 -5.81 6.92 -3.42
CA ALA A 75 -6.07 5.68 -2.71
C ALA A 75 -5.20 4.52 -3.21
N THR A 76 -5.00 4.41 -4.53
CA THR A 76 -4.08 3.43 -5.12
C THR A 76 -2.64 3.68 -4.68
N LEU A 77 -2.20 4.94 -4.66
CA LEU A 77 -0.85 5.29 -4.21
C LEU A 77 -0.67 5.08 -2.70
N ILE A 78 -1.66 5.41 -1.86
CA ILE A 78 -1.67 5.05 -0.44
C ILE A 78 -1.52 3.53 -0.28
N SER A 79 -2.29 2.76 -1.05
CA SER A 79 -2.22 1.29 -1.02
C SER A 79 -0.82 0.80 -1.40
N PHE A 80 -0.22 1.39 -2.43
CA PHE A 80 1.12 1.05 -2.92
C PHE A 80 2.21 1.30 -1.87
N PHE A 81 2.24 2.48 -1.25
CA PHE A 81 3.26 2.85 -0.26
C PHE A 81 3.02 2.17 1.10
N VAL A 82 1.77 2.03 1.56
CA VAL A 82 1.46 1.32 2.82
C VAL A 82 1.75 -0.16 2.71
N ASN A 83 1.44 -0.79 1.56
CA ASN A 83 1.77 -2.20 1.36
C ASN A 83 3.28 -2.45 1.46
N SER A 84 4.06 -1.65 0.74
CA SER A 84 5.52 -1.74 0.77
C SER A 84 6.08 -1.41 2.15
N LEU A 85 5.50 -0.44 2.87
CA LEU A 85 5.87 -0.12 4.25
C LEU A 85 5.71 -1.33 5.18
N VAL A 86 4.59 -2.05 5.10
CA VAL A 86 4.35 -3.24 5.93
C VAL A 86 5.37 -4.33 5.61
N VAL A 87 5.70 -4.52 4.34
CA VAL A 87 6.70 -5.51 3.90
C VAL A 87 8.11 -5.14 4.41
N PHE A 88 8.59 -3.93 4.15
CA PHE A 88 9.92 -3.49 4.58
C PHE A 88 10.07 -3.48 6.11
N THR A 89 9.02 -3.08 6.83
CA THR A 89 8.97 -3.12 8.30
C THR A 89 9.11 -4.57 8.78
N ASN A 90 8.37 -5.50 8.18
CA ASN A 90 8.44 -6.90 8.56
C ASN A 90 9.83 -7.52 8.29
N ILE A 91 10.44 -7.22 7.13
CA ILE A 91 11.80 -7.66 6.81
C ILE A 91 12.82 -7.09 7.81
N GLN A 92 12.69 -5.82 8.21
CA GLN A 92 13.58 -5.17 9.16
C GLN A 92 13.50 -5.77 10.57
N PHE A 93 12.30 -6.09 11.07
CA PHE A 93 12.10 -6.53 12.45
C PHE A 93 12.10 -8.05 12.63
N ASN A 94 11.65 -8.82 11.64
CA ASN A 94 11.55 -10.27 11.75
C ASN A 94 12.69 -11.02 11.03
N GLY A 95 13.54 -10.32 10.27
CA GLY A 95 14.71 -10.91 9.60
C GLY A 95 14.40 -11.97 8.54
N ASN A 96 13.13 -12.21 8.23
CA ASN A 96 12.72 -13.25 7.29
C ASN A 96 12.79 -12.72 5.86
N GLU A 97 13.88 -13.04 5.18
CA GLU A 97 14.06 -12.79 3.74
C GLU A 97 13.35 -13.85 2.88
N GLU A 98 12.96 -14.98 3.48
CA GLU A 98 12.34 -16.12 2.80
C GLU A 98 10.81 -15.94 2.68
N GLY A 99 10.39 -15.21 1.64
CA GLY A 99 9.31 -15.50 0.69
C GLY A 99 7.88 -15.88 1.12
N ASN A 100 7.61 -16.26 2.38
CA ASN A 100 6.33 -16.81 2.83
C ASN A 100 5.36 -15.76 3.40
N PHE A 101 5.76 -14.49 3.48
CA PHE A 101 5.05 -13.49 4.26
C PHE A 101 4.07 -12.60 3.47
N TYR A 102 4.03 -12.71 2.13
CA TYR A 102 3.32 -11.74 1.28
C TYR A 102 1.81 -11.69 1.51
N PHE A 103 1.15 -12.82 1.80
CA PHE A 103 -0.31 -12.84 1.96
C PHE A 103 -0.78 -12.14 3.25
N ILE A 104 -0.16 -12.47 4.39
CA ILE A 104 -0.55 -11.89 5.68
C ILE A 104 -0.21 -10.40 5.73
N GLN A 105 0.98 -10.01 5.27
CA GLN A 105 1.39 -8.61 5.19
C GLN A 105 0.44 -7.80 4.32
N PHE A 106 -0.06 -8.40 3.23
CA PHE A 106 -1.06 -7.76 2.39
C PHE A 106 -2.41 -7.57 3.07
N ILE A 107 -2.92 -8.57 3.80
CA ILE A 107 -4.16 -8.43 4.57
C ILE A 107 -3.99 -7.29 5.59
N VAL A 108 -2.88 -7.28 6.32
CA VAL A 108 -2.57 -6.23 7.30
C VAL A 108 -2.53 -4.86 6.62
N ALA A 109 -1.82 -4.72 5.51
CA ALA A 109 -1.75 -3.48 4.74
C ALA A 109 -3.15 -3.04 4.25
N SER A 110 -3.97 -3.97 3.76
CA SER A 110 -5.32 -3.68 3.27
C SER A 110 -6.25 -3.19 4.38
N VAL A 111 -6.15 -3.78 5.57
CA VAL A 111 -6.88 -3.32 6.76
C VAL A 111 -6.42 -1.92 7.17
N ILE A 112 -5.10 -1.66 7.17
CA ILE A 112 -4.55 -0.33 7.49
C ILE A 112 -5.05 0.71 6.48
N VAL A 113 -4.92 0.44 5.18
CA VAL A 113 -5.36 1.34 4.11
C VAL A 113 -6.86 1.59 4.19
N GLY A 114 -7.67 0.54 4.37
CA GLY A 114 -9.11 0.67 4.52
C GLY A 114 -9.48 1.55 5.71
N THR A 115 -8.82 1.34 6.85
CA THR A 115 -9.02 2.16 8.06
C THR A 115 -8.64 3.62 7.82
N ILE A 116 -7.51 3.88 7.16
CA ILE A 116 -7.05 5.22 6.80
C ILE A 116 -8.06 5.92 5.89
N ILE A 117 -8.51 5.25 4.83
CA ILE A 117 -9.45 5.83 3.86
C ILE A 117 -10.80 6.13 4.55
N LEU A 118 -11.33 5.17 5.30
CA LEU A 118 -12.60 5.33 6.01
C LEU A 118 -12.54 6.45 7.06
N SER A 119 -11.48 6.50 7.86
CA SER A 119 -11.31 7.56 8.86
C SER A 119 -11.12 8.94 8.21
N THR A 120 -10.39 9.01 7.09
CA THR A 120 -10.19 10.25 6.34
C THR A 120 -11.50 10.77 5.73
N GLU A 121 -12.31 9.89 5.14
CA GLU A 121 -13.64 10.27 4.62
C GLU A 121 -14.59 10.67 5.74
N TYR A 122 -14.63 9.89 6.84
CA TYR A 122 -15.41 10.24 8.02
C TYR A 122 -15.05 11.65 8.51
N TYR A 123 -13.77 11.93 8.75
CA TYR A 123 -13.34 13.25 9.24
C TYR A 123 -13.72 14.38 8.29
N ARG A 124 -13.64 14.15 6.98
CA ARG A 124 -14.01 15.13 5.96
C ARG A 124 -15.51 15.44 5.94
N ILE A 125 -16.36 14.44 6.12
CA ILE A 125 -17.83 14.60 6.15
C ILE A 125 -18.27 15.39 7.38
N PHE A 126 -17.62 15.21 8.54
CA PHE A 126 -18.01 15.89 9.77
C PHE A 126 -17.46 17.31 9.92
N LYS A 127 -16.39 17.65 9.18
CA LYS A 127 -15.77 18.98 9.24
C LYS A 127 -16.38 19.98 8.25
N ASN A 128 -17.03 19.49 7.19
CA ASN A 128 -17.78 20.29 6.22
C ASN A 128 -19.27 20.28 6.55
#